data_AF-A0A662C4J3-F1
#
_entry.id   AF-A0A662C4J3-F1
#
_cell.length_a   1.000
_cell.length_b   1.000
_cell.length_c   1.000
_cell.angle_alpha   90.00
_cell.angle_beta   90.00
_cell.angle_gamma   90.00
#
_symmetry.space_group_name_H-M   'P 1'
#
loop_
_entity.id
_entity.type
_entity.pdbx_description
1 polymer ?
#
loop_
_entity_poly.entity_id
_entity_poly.type
_entity_poly.pdbx_seq_one_letter_code
_entity_poly.pdbx_strand_id
1 'polypeptide(L)'
;MKEFTLLFTLLLTSHLLNAQNRENESQTQKERHLKEYQILQQEENYLQQLHEKSNLKSFKVAANEQDSLALVAIYNSTGGDNWTNNTGWLTDSVANWFGITLNESGRVLEIIIYSNNLKGTIPKEIGDLEIITDIDFFGNFLYGQVPIEMGNLINLDWLMLGKNQLTGIIPVEFRLLSKLRNLSVSNNNFTEFPSLSPLYKKNIWAHTNKFTFEDIEHNLAIASYFEYSPQAKVGQIENHFVEIGQTDTLIVSVGGEHNVYQWYKDGTLVSGANNDSLIIENFSSTDTGSYYCKI
;
A
#
# COMPACT_ATOMS: atom_id res chain seq x y z
N MET A 1 -36.92 -3.97 -17.67
CA MET A 1 -35.47 -3.99 -17.38
C MET A 1 -35.15 -2.80 -16.51
N LYS A 2 -34.64 -3.02 -15.30
CA LYS A 2 -34.02 -1.96 -14.49
C LYS A 2 -32.62 -2.41 -14.12
N GLU A 3 -31.71 -1.47 -14.29
CA GLU A 3 -30.28 -1.60 -14.04
C GLU A 3 -29.99 -1.78 -12.55
N PHE A 4 -28.99 -2.59 -12.26
CA PHE A 4 -28.33 -2.71 -10.96
C PHE A 4 -26.85 -2.42 -11.16
N THR A 5 -26.16 -2.00 -10.11
CA THR A 5 -24.71 -1.74 -10.11
C THR A 5 -24.12 -2.42 -8.89
N LEU A 6 -23.36 -3.51 -9.07
CA LEU A 6 -22.61 -4.15 -7.99
C LEU A 6 -21.40 -3.28 -7.65
N LEU A 7 -21.31 -2.74 -6.45
CA LEU A 7 -20.26 -1.77 -6.09
C LEU A 7 -19.42 -2.31 -4.95
N PHE A 8 -18.38 -3.08 -5.23
CA PHE A 8 -17.45 -3.57 -4.20
C PHE A 8 -17.05 -2.46 -3.23
N THR A 9 -17.27 -2.63 -1.92
CA THR A 9 -16.95 -1.62 -0.90
C THR A 9 -16.58 -2.27 0.44
N LEU A 10 -15.29 -2.43 0.74
CA LEU A 10 -14.84 -2.74 2.12
C LEU A 10 -15.12 -1.54 3.04
N LEU A 11 -15.66 -1.74 4.26
CA LEU A 11 -15.89 -0.69 5.28
C LEU A 11 -16.12 -1.32 6.69
N LEU A 12 -15.26 -1.23 7.70
CA LEU A 12 -15.67 -1.66 9.08
C LEU A 12 -16.73 -0.69 9.69
N THR A 13 -17.71 -1.21 10.46
CA THR A 13 -19.00 -0.54 10.82
C THR A 13 -19.08 0.20 12.16
N SER A 14 -19.89 1.27 12.24
CA SER A 14 -20.91 1.55 13.29
C SER A 14 -22.07 2.45 12.77
N HIS A 15 -23.12 2.74 13.56
CA HIS A 15 -24.58 2.72 13.24
C HIS A 15 -25.36 3.98 12.73
N LEU A 16 -26.52 3.70 12.04
CA LEU A 16 -27.90 4.31 12.02
C LEU A 16 -28.39 5.39 10.98
N LEU A 17 -29.07 4.90 9.90
CA LEU A 17 -30.31 5.26 9.11
C LEU A 17 -30.95 6.68 9.15
N ASN A 18 -31.77 7.25 8.22
CA ASN A 18 -31.75 7.65 6.78
C ASN A 18 -32.80 8.77 6.55
N ALA A 19 -32.49 10.07 6.54
CA ALA A 19 -32.11 10.91 5.39
C ALA A 19 -30.63 11.35 5.43
N GLN A 20 -30.05 11.26 6.62
CA GLN A 20 -28.94 10.38 6.97
C GLN A 20 -28.48 9.31 5.95
N ASN A 21 -29.07 8.97 4.81
CA ASN A 21 -28.48 7.93 3.94
C ASN A 21 -27.38 8.49 3.05
N ARG A 22 -27.60 9.68 2.47
CA ARG A 22 -26.52 10.45 1.82
C ARG A 22 -25.60 11.08 2.87
N GLU A 23 -26.16 11.48 3.99
CA GLU A 23 -25.40 12.00 5.13
C GLU A 23 -24.60 10.91 5.84
N ASN A 24 -25.06 9.65 5.92
CA ASN A 24 -24.36 8.48 6.50
C ASN A 24 -23.48 7.77 5.48
N GLU A 25 -23.82 7.71 4.20
CA GLU A 25 -22.79 7.42 3.20
C GLU A 25 -21.68 8.46 3.32
N SER A 26 -22.01 9.75 3.46
CA SER A 26 -21.02 10.77 3.80
C SER A 26 -20.40 10.57 5.20
N GLN A 27 -21.11 10.04 6.20
CA GLN A 27 -20.65 9.92 7.59
C GLN A 27 -19.74 8.71 7.74
N THR A 28 -20.16 7.53 7.25
CA THR A 28 -19.36 6.32 7.13
C THR A 28 -18.18 6.53 6.18
N GLN A 29 -18.33 7.30 5.11
CA GLN A 29 -17.20 7.73 4.28
C GLN A 29 -16.30 8.73 5.01
N LYS A 30 -16.86 9.67 5.80
CA LYS A 30 -16.08 10.56 6.69
C LYS A 30 -15.37 9.78 7.80
N GLU A 31 -15.99 8.77 8.40
CA GLU A 31 -15.44 7.90 9.43
C GLU A 31 -14.33 7.04 8.85
N ARG A 32 -14.52 6.53 7.63
CA ARG A 32 -13.47 5.85 6.87
C ARG A 32 -12.30 6.78 6.59
N HIS A 33 -12.56 7.95 6.03
CA HIS A 33 -11.53 8.95 5.77
C HIS A 33 -10.83 9.41 7.05
N LEU A 34 -11.56 9.51 8.16
CA LEU A 34 -11.00 9.84 9.47
C LEU A 34 -10.11 8.71 9.97
N LYS A 35 -10.52 7.45 9.83
CA LYS A 35 -9.70 6.29 10.19
C LYS A 35 -8.45 6.19 9.32
N GLU A 36 -8.59 6.33 8.00
CA GLU A 36 -7.48 6.38 7.04
C GLU A 36 -6.50 7.51 7.40
N TYR A 37 -7.03 8.70 7.71
CA TYR A 37 -6.23 9.84 8.16
C TYR A 37 -5.51 9.55 9.48
N GLN A 38 -6.18 8.97 10.47
CA GLN A 38 -5.57 8.61 11.76
C GLN A 38 -4.45 7.59 11.61
N ILE A 39 -4.66 6.55 10.80
CA ILE A 39 -3.65 5.54 10.49
C ILE A 39 -2.44 6.20 9.82
N LEU A 40 -2.67 7.06 8.83
CA LEU A 40 -1.60 7.80 8.16
C LEU A 40 -0.83 8.70 9.12
N GLN A 41 -1.51 9.42 10.00
CA GLN A 41 -0.85 10.25 11.02
C GLN A 41 -0.04 9.38 11.99
N GLN A 42 -0.53 8.19 12.35
CA GLN A 42 0.22 7.26 13.19
C GLN A 42 1.49 6.75 12.47
N GLU A 43 1.38 6.39 11.19
CA GLU A 43 2.51 5.96 10.37
C GLU A 43 3.54 7.11 10.21
N GLU A 44 3.12 8.31 9.79
CA GLU A 44 3.99 9.48 9.65
C GLU A 44 4.72 9.81 10.98
N ASN A 45 4.02 9.75 12.12
CA ASN A 45 4.63 9.95 13.43
C ASN A 45 5.65 8.86 13.79
N TYR A 46 5.39 7.60 13.41
CA TYR A 46 6.32 6.51 13.62
C TYR A 46 7.60 6.70 12.79
N LEU A 47 7.46 7.07 11.51
CA LEU A 47 8.59 7.37 10.62
C LEU A 47 9.43 8.54 11.14
N GLN A 48 8.79 9.61 11.62
CA GLN A 48 9.51 10.73 12.21
C GLN A 48 10.36 10.30 13.42
N GLN A 49 9.80 9.49 14.32
CA GLN A 49 10.56 8.96 15.47
C GLN A 49 11.71 8.05 15.06
N LEU A 50 11.58 7.34 13.94
CA LEU A 50 12.65 6.52 13.39
C LEU A 50 13.80 7.40 12.86
N HIS A 51 13.50 8.45 12.10
CA HIS A 51 14.50 9.41 11.63
C HIS A 51 15.24 10.10 12.78
N GLU A 52 14.51 10.51 13.83
CA GLU A 52 15.11 11.12 15.03
C GLU A 52 16.03 10.16 15.80
N LYS A 53 15.86 8.85 15.63
CA LYS A 53 16.69 7.81 16.27
C LYS A 53 17.86 7.34 15.40
N SER A 54 17.89 7.66 14.10
CA SER A 54 19.05 7.33 13.27
C SER A 54 20.26 8.10 13.81
N ASN A 55 21.29 7.35 14.19
CA ASN A 55 22.58 7.89 14.65
C ASN A 55 23.68 7.54 13.63
N LEU A 56 23.31 7.25 12.39
CA LEU A 56 24.28 6.90 11.38
C LEU A 56 25.17 8.11 11.07
N LYS A 57 26.47 7.89 11.17
CA LYS A 57 27.48 8.91 10.88
C LYS A 57 27.74 8.88 9.38
N SER A 58 27.41 9.96 8.69
CA SER A 58 27.81 10.16 7.30
C SER A 58 29.28 10.56 7.21
N PHE A 59 30.04 9.89 6.35
CA PHE A 59 31.46 10.17 6.13
C PHE A 59 31.64 11.03 4.87
N LYS A 60 32.47 12.08 4.99
CA LYS A 60 32.85 12.96 3.87
C LYS A 60 34.00 12.34 3.07
N VAL A 61 33.69 11.26 2.36
CA VAL A 61 34.62 10.48 1.53
C VAL A 61 34.14 10.44 0.07
N ALA A 62 35.02 10.04 -0.85
CA ALA A 62 34.59 9.79 -2.23
C ALA A 62 33.61 8.61 -2.25
N ALA A 63 32.48 8.78 -2.95
CA ALA A 63 31.52 7.69 -3.09
C ALA A 63 32.03 6.61 -4.04
N ASN A 64 31.60 5.39 -3.78
CA ASN A 64 31.79 4.27 -4.68
C ASN A 64 31.12 4.57 -6.03
N GLU A 65 31.79 4.20 -7.12
CA GLU A 65 31.34 4.51 -8.49
C GLU A 65 30.00 3.86 -8.81
N GLN A 66 29.81 2.59 -8.45
CA GLN A 66 28.57 1.85 -8.71
C GLN A 66 27.40 2.46 -7.93
N ASP A 67 27.59 2.74 -6.62
CA ASP A 67 26.57 3.39 -5.83
C ASP A 67 26.22 4.79 -6.38
N SER A 68 27.23 5.54 -6.85
CA SER A 68 27.03 6.86 -7.47
C SER A 68 26.19 6.76 -8.74
N LEU A 69 26.45 5.76 -9.59
CA LEU A 69 25.67 5.52 -10.81
C LEU A 69 24.21 5.14 -10.50
N ALA A 70 23.99 4.31 -9.49
CA ALA A 70 22.65 3.96 -9.02
C ALA A 70 21.88 5.20 -8.52
N LEU A 71 22.53 6.08 -7.76
CA LEU A 71 21.92 7.35 -7.34
C LEU A 71 21.61 8.25 -8.55
N VAL A 72 22.52 8.39 -9.52
CA VAL A 72 22.26 9.16 -10.75
C VAL A 72 21.07 8.58 -11.54
N ALA A 73 20.93 7.25 -11.59
CA ALA A 73 19.77 6.61 -12.20
C ALA A 73 18.47 6.98 -11.46
N ILE A 74 18.47 7.00 -10.12
CA ILE A 74 17.32 7.45 -9.31
C ILE A 74 17.00 8.91 -9.62
N TYR A 75 18.00 9.79 -9.66
CA TYR A 75 17.83 11.20 -10.01
C TYR A 75 17.15 11.37 -11.37
N ASN A 76 17.71 10.73 -12.41
CA ASN A 76 17.21 10.88 -13.77
C ASN A 76 15.82 10.27 -13.97
N SER A 77 15.58 9.08 -13.41
CA SER A 77 14.32 8.34 -13.57
C SER A 77 13.15 8.97 -12.83
N THR A 78 13.41 9.79 -11.81
CA THR A 78 12.38 10.40 -10.95
C THR A 78 12.33 11.93 -11.05
N GLY A 79 12.93 12.50 -12.10
CA GLY A 79 12.80 13.92 -12.42
C GLY A 79 13.56 14.85 -11.46
N GLY A 80 14.80 14.48 -11.11
CA GLY A 80 15.70 15.14 -10.15
C GLY A 80 15.80 16.66 -10.24
N ASP A 81 15.72 17.23 -11.44
CA ASP A 81 15.72 18.67 -11.66
C ASP A 81 14.54 19.39 -11.00
N ASN A 82 13.43 18.67 -10.74
CA ASN A 82 12.16 19.20 -10.24
C ASN A 82 11.82 18.74 -8.81
N TRP A 83 12.75 18.07 -8.13
CA TRP A 83 12.58 17.73 -6.72
C TRP A 83 12.52 18.99 -5.87
N THR A 84 11.83 18.93 -4.74
CA THR A 84 11.73 20.06 -3.81
C THR A 84 13.10 20.45 -3.25
N ASN A 85 13.92 19.45 -2.94
CA ASN A 85 15.30 19.60 -2.50
C ASN A 85 16.20 18.59 -3.22
N ASN A 86 16.97 19.09 -4.17
CA ASN A 86 18.02 18.35 -4.88
C ASN A 86 19.41 18.91 -4.57
N THR A 87 19.60 19.53 -3.40
CA THR A 87 20.87 20.17 -3.04
C THR A 87 22.05 19.21 -3.21
N GLY A 88 23.07 19.65 -3.95
CA GLY A 88 24.30 18.90 -4.21
C GLY A 88 24.20 17.86 -5.32
N TRP A 89 23.00 17.35 -5.63
CA TRP A 89 22.82 16.33 -6.66
C TRP A 89 23.38 16.80 -8.01
N LEU A 90 24.20 15.96 -8.65
CA LEU A 90 24.93 16.21 -9.90
C LEU A 90 25.89 17.43 -9.92
N THR A 91 25.98 18.19 -8.82
CA THR A 91 26.71 19.47 -8.77
C THR A 91 27.79 19.50 -7.69
N ASP A 92 27.77 18.57 -6.75
CA ASP A 92 28.75 18.39 -5.69
C ASP A 92 29.10 16.89 -5.53
N SER A 93 30.03 16.57 -4.64
CA SER A 93 30.32 15.20 -4.21
C SER A 93 29.08 14.54 -3.62
N VAL A 94 28.88 13.25 -3.90
CA VAL A 94 27.77 12.43 -3.36
C VAL A 94 27.67 12.51 -1.84
N ALA A 95 28.79 12.67 -1.14
CA ALA A 95 28.81 12.83 0.31
C ALA A 95 28.09 14.09 0.82
N ASN A 96 27.78 15.04 -0.07
CA ASN A 96 27.05 16.28 0.21
C ASN A 96 25.64 16.28 -0.41
N TRP A 97 25.24 15.23 -1.12
CA TRP A 97 23.91 15.16 -1.71
C TRP A 97 22.86 15.07 -0.61
N PHE A 98 21.83 15.90 -0.72
CA PHE A 98 20.73 15.89 0.22
C PHE A 98 20.12 14.48 0.31
N GLY A 99 19.95 14.01 1.55
CA GLY A 99 19.35 12.71 1.84
C GLY A 99 20.29 11.50 1.72
N ILE A 100 21.59 11.69 1.44
CA ILE A 100 22.55 10.57 1.29
C ILE A 100 23.49 10.45 2.49
N THR A 101 23.54 9.25 3.07
CA THR A 101 24.53 8.87 4.09
C THR A 101 25.52 7.87 3.51
N LEU A 102 26.82 8.17 3.60
CA LEU A 102 27.89 7.25 3.21
C LEU A 102 28.57 6.64 4.42
N ASN A 103 29.00 5.38 4.32
CA ASN A 103 29.93 4.77 5.28
C ASN A 103 31.39 5.23 5.04
N GLU A 104 32.30 4.78 5.89
CA GLU A 104 33.73 5.11 5.81
C GLU A 104 34.42 4.68 4.50
N SER A 105 33.86 3.68 3.80
CA SER A 105 34.35 3.16 2.52
C SER A 105 33.71 3.84 1.31
N GLY A 106 32.86 4.86 1.52
CA GLY A 106 32.18 5.59 0.46
C GLY A 106 30.97 4.87 -0.15
N ARG A 107 30.49 3.81 0.49
CA ARG A 107 29.27 3.11 0.08
C ARG A 107 28.03 3.74 0.72
N VAL A 108 26.90 3.74 0.02
CA VAL A 108 25.63 4.32 0.47
C VAL A 108 24.97 3.45 1.54
N LEU A 109 24.71 4.03 2.70
CA LEU A 109 23.99 3.39 3.81
C LEU A 109 22.53 3.79 3.88
N GLU A 110 22.22 5.06 3.62
CA GLU A 110 20.85 5.57 3.71
C GLU A 110 20.53 6.47 2.52
N ILE A 111 19.28 6.38 2.04
CA ILE A 111 18.66 7.35 1.16
C ILE A 111 17.36 7.84 1.81
N ILE A 112 17.35 9.08 2.29
CA ILE A 112 16.21 9.72 2.97
C ILE A 112 15.76 10.93 2.18
N ILE A 113 14.80 10.73 1.25
CA ILE A 113 14.26 11.76 0.36
C ILE A 113 12.72 11.71 0.30
N TYR A 114 12.09 11.53 1.46
CA TYR A 114 10.64 11.55 1.64
C TYR A 114 10.05 12.93 1.34
N SER A 115 8.80 12.96 0.86
CA SER A 115 8.03 14.19 0.58
C SER A 115 8.79 15.22 -0.27
N ASN A 116 9.52 14.74 -1.28
CA ASN A 116 10.47 15.55 -2.04
C ASN A 116 10.10 15.71 -3.53
N ASN A 117 8.84 15.43 -3.87
CA ASN A 117 8.29 15.57 -5.23
C ASN A 117 8.99 14.70 -6.28
N LEU A 118 9.51 13.53 -5.90
CA LEU A 118 10.04 12.55 -6.85
C LEU A 118 8.91 12.06 -7.75
N LYS A 119 9.06 12.17 -9.07
CA LYS A 119 8.06 11.76 -10.05
C LYS A 119 8.69 10.92 -11.14
N GLY A 120 8.32 9.64 -11.20
CA GLY A 120 8.91 8.69 -12.14
C GLY A 120 8.83 7.25 -11.65
N THR A 121 9.63 6.38 -12.24
CA THR A 121 9.74 4.97 -11.86
C THR A 121 10.98 4.73 -11.01
N ILE A 122 10.93 3.76 -10.10
CA ILE A 122 12.13 3.30 -9.39
C ILE A 122 13.01 2.52 -10.39
N PRO A 123 14.27 2.92 -10.62
CA PRO A 123 15.14 2.24 -11.58
C PRO A 123 15.70 0.95 -10.99
N LYS A 124 16.01 -0.05 -11.82
CA LYS A 124 16.54 -1.35 -11.37
C LYS A 124 17.92 -1.23 -10.70
N GLU A 125 18.68 -0.21 -11.07
CA GLU A 125 20.00 0.11 -10.53
C GLU A 125 19.96 0.37 -9.02
N ILE A 126 18.79 0.61 -8.43
CA ILE A 126 18.64 0.65 -6.96
C ILE A 126 19.14 -0.63 -6.29
N GLY A 127 19.05 -1.78 -6.98
CA GLY A 127 19.54 -3.06 -6.49
C GLY A 127 21.08 -3.17 -6.40
N ASP A 128 21.82 -2.20 -6.94
CA ASP A 128 23.28 -2.16 -6.90
C ASP A 128 23.82 -1.57 -5.57
N LEU A 129 22.95 -1.04 -4.71
CA LEU A 129 23.30 -0.43 -3.42
C LEU A 129 23.49 -1.49 -2.33
N GLU A 130 24.46 -2.40 -2.50
CA GLU A 130 24.57 -3.68 -1.77
C GLU A 130 24.53 -3.60 -0.23
N ILE A 131 25.00 -2.48 0.35
CA ILE A 131 25.10 -2.33 1.80
C ILE A 131 24.03 -1.41 2.40
N ILE A 132 23.12 -0.89 1.59
CA ILE A 132 22.11 0.06 2.03
C ILE A 132 21.26 -0.58 3.14
N THR A 133 20.99 0.21 4.17
CA THR A 133 20.16 -0.17 5.31
C THR A 133 18.80 0.51 5.23
N ASP A 134 18.73 1.75 4.77
CA ASP A 134 17.50 2.53 4.86
C ASP A 134 17.18 3.24 3.54
N ILE A 135 15.97 2.99 3.03
CA ILE A 135 15.40 3.69 1.87
C ILE A 135 14.09 4.30 2.31
N ASP A 136 14.01 5.63 2.29
CA ASP A 136 12.77 6.37 2.50
C ASP A 136 12.40 7.27 1.32
N PHE A 137 11.39 6.82 0.58
CA PHE A 137 10.72 7.52 -0.51
C PHE A 137 9.25 7.84 -0.17
N PHE A 138 8.87 7.83 1.10
CA PHE A 138 7.50 8.06 1.53
C PHE A 138 6.96 9.41 1.06
N GLY A 139 5.72 9.45 0.58
CA GLY A 139 5.05 10.72 0.24
C GLY A 139 5.55 11.38 -1.04
N ASN A 140 5.90 10.60 -2.05
CA ASN A 140 6.32 11.09 -3.36
C ASN A 140 5.27 10.77 -4.45
N PHE A 141 5.61 10.99 -5.71
CA PHE A 141 4.76 10.72 -6.88
C PHE A 141 5.36 9.61 -7.76
N LEU A 142 6.00 8.61 -7.14
CA LEU A 142 6.55 7.46 -7.84
C LEU A 142 5.43 6.57 -8.40
N TYR A 143 5.61 6.03 -9.59
CA TYR A 143 4.66 5.16 -10.27
C TYR A 143 5.37 3.99 -10.96
N GLY A 144 4.59 3.07 -11.53
CA GLY A 144 5.12 1.85 -12.12
C GLY A 144 5.30 0.73 -11.09
N GLN A 145 6.06 -0.30 -11.44
CA GLN A 145 6.33 -1.44 -10.55
C GLN A 145 7.58 -1.18 -9.71
N VAL A 146 7.66 -1.85 -8.56
CA VAL A 146 8.89 -1.94 -7.78
C VAL A 146 9.82 -2.95 -8.47
N PRO A 147 11.08 -2.59 -8.77
CA PRO A 147 12.01 -3.50 -9.46
C PRO A 147 12.34 -4.71 -8.60
N ILE A 148 12.43 -5.89 -9.22
CA ILE A 148 12.78 -7.15 -8.53
C ILE A 148 14.18 -7.10 -7.91
N GLU A 149 15.06 -6.28 -8.49
CA GLU A 149 16.44 -6.06 -8.06
C GLU A 149 16.53 -5.45 -6.66
N MET A 150 15.48 -4.80 -6.15
CA MET A 150 15.42 -4.41 -4.73
C MET A 150 15.54 -5.61 -3.78
N GLY A 151 15.25 -6.83 -4.23
CA GLY A 151 15.49 -8.06 -3.47
C GLY A 151 16.98 -8.36 -3.19
N ASN A 152 17.91 -7.71 -3.91
CA ASN A 152 19.35 -7.84 -3.69
C ASN A 152 19.83 -7.08 -2.44
N LEU A 153 19.00 -6.18 -1.89
CA LEU A 153 19.36 -5.31 -0.78
C LEU A 153 19.27 -6.04 0.56
N ILE A 154 20.01 -7.13 0.73
CA ILE A 154 19.91 -8.03 1.89
C ILE A 154 20.22 -7.37 3.25
N ASN A 155 20.83 -6.19 3.22
CA ASN A 155 21.13 -5.38 4.39
C ASN A 155 20.01 -4.41 4.78
N LEU A 156 18.99 -4.27 3.92
CA LEU A 156 17.89 -3.35 4.10
C LEU A 156 17.15 -3.68 5.40
N ASP A 157 16.98 -2.65 6.20
CA ASP A 157 16.32 -2.64 7.47
C ASP A 157 14.99 -1.90 7.33
N TRP A 158 15.00 -0.69 6.76
CA TRP A 158 13.79 0.10 6.51
C TRP A 158 13.55 0.34 5.03
N LEU A 159 12.35 0.00 4.58
CA LEU A 159 11.87 0.31 3.23
C LEU A 159 10.53 1.05 3.28
N MET A 160 10.55 2.34 3.02
CA MET A 160 9.38 3.22 3.07
C MET A 160 9.00 3.68 1.67
N LEU A 161 7.99 3.04 1.09
CA LEU A 161 7.42 3.33 -0.22
C LEU A 161 5.99 3.88 -0.14
N GLY A 162 5.49 4.09 1.08
CA GLY A 162 4.12 4.54 1.32
C GLY A 162 3.79 5.88 0.67
N LYS A 163 2.51 6.12 0.41
CA LYS A 163 1.99 7.40 -0.12
C LYS A 163 2.65 7.76 -1.46
N ASN A 164 2.55 6.83 -2.41
CA ASN A 164 3.00 6.97 -3.80
C ASN A 164 1.88 6.51 -4.77
N GLN A 165 2.20 6.27 -6.03
CA GLN A 165 1.30 5.76 -7.07
C GLN A 165 1.83 4.44 -7.66
N LEU A 166 2.61 3.67 -6.90
CA LEU A 166 3.18 2.39 -7.33
C LEU A 166 2.07 1.38 -7.61
N THR A 167 2.33 0.46 -8.54
CA THR A 167 1.35 -0.47 -9.10
C THR A 167 1.95 -1.87 -9.22
N GLY A 168 1.10 -2.86 -9.50
CA GLY A 168 1.52 -4.24 -9.77
C GLY A 168 1.75 -5.03 -8.49
N ILE A 169 2.76 -5.89 -8.51
CA ILE A 169 3.04 -6.90 -7.48
C ILE A 169 4.22 -6.44 -6.63
N ILE A 170 4.14 -6.61 -5.31
CA ILE A 170 5.32 -6.47 -4.44
C ILE A 170 6.30 -7.60 -4.79
N PRO A 171 7.59 -7.34 -5.08
CA PRO A 171 8.53 -8.38 -5.49
C PRO A 171 8.62 -9.52 -4.47
N VAL A 172 8.46 -10.77 -4.92
CA VAL A 172 8.59 -11.95 -4.06
C VAL A 172 9.99 -12.09 -3.47
N GLU A 173 10.99 -11.51 -4.14
CA GLU A 173 12.36 -11.40 -3.71
C GLU A 173 12.51 -10.65 -2.37
N PHE A 174 11.50 -9.87 -1.94
CA PHE A 174 11.51 -9.23 -0.63
C PHE A 174 11.60 -10.24 0.52
N ARG A 175 11.24 -11.52 0.28
CA ARG A 175 11.46 -12.62 1.24
C ARG A 175 12.94 -12.85 1.60
N LEU A 176 13.87 -12.35 0.77
CA LEU A 176 15.31 -12.45 0.96
C LEU A 176 15.86 -11.36 1.90
N LEU A 177 15.08 -10.31 2.17
CA LEU A 177 15.47 -9.16 2.98
C LEU A 177 15.41 -9.50 4.48
N SER A 178 16.28 -10.42 4.90
CA SER A 178 16.28 -11.01 6.24
C SER A 178 16.36 -9.96 7.37
N LYS A 179 17.06 -8.85 7.13
CA LYS A 179 17.25 -7.75 8.08
C LYS A 179 16.11 -6.73 8.11
N LEU A 180 15.20 -6.76 7.15
CA LEU A 180 14.10 -5.79 7.05
C LEU A 180 13.31 -5.81 8.35
N ARG A 181 13.15 -4.69 9.04
CA ARG A 181 12.28 -4.58 10.23
C ARG A 181 10.99 -3.84 9.91
N ASN A 182 11.06 -2.83 9.07
CA ASN A 182 9.94 -1.96 8.74
C ASN A 182 9.73 -1.93 7.23
N LEU A 183 8.52 -2.26 6.79
CA LEU A 183 8.07 -2.20 5.41
C LEU A 183 6.80 -1.34 5.32
N SER A 184 6.88 -0.21 4.64
CA SER A 184 5.69 0.54 4.25
C SER A 184 5.49 0.49 2.74
N VAL A 185 4.35 -0.03 2.34
CA VAL A 185 3.81 0.00 0.97
C VAL A 185 2.43 0.65 0.96
N SER A 186 2.02 1.29 2.06
CA SER A 186 0.70 1.85 2.27
C SER A 186 0.37 2.92 1.22
N ASN A 187 -0.92 3.17 0.96
CA ASN A 187 -1.35 4.25 0.08
C ASN A 187 -0.67 4.21 -1.29
N ASN A 188 -0.82 3.08 -1.98
CA ASN A 188 -0.36 2.84 -3.34
C ASN A 188 -1.49 2.13 -4.13
N ASN A 189 -1.18 1.58 -5.30
CA ASN A 189 -2.12 0.83 -6.14
C ASN A 189 -1.64 -0.61 -6.39
N PHE A 190 -0.92 -1.21 -5.44
CA PHE A 190 -0.49 -2.61 -5.55
C PHE A 190 -1.69 -3.56 -5.53
N THR A 191 -1.62 -4.63 -6.31
CA THR A 191 -2.69 -5.61 -6.50
C THR A 191 -2.38 -6.96 -5.88
N GLU A 192 -1.10 -7.29 -5.63
CA GLU A 192 -0.69 -8.57 -5.06
C GLU A 192 0.43 -8.40 -4.04
N PHE A 193 0.34 -9.16 -2.95
CA PHE A 193 1.33 -9.20 -1.88
C PHE A 193 1.78 -10.65 -1.66
N PRO A 194 2.89 -11.10 -2.27
CA PRO A 194 3.33 -12.49 -2.12
C PRO A 194 3.72 -12.80 -0.68
N SER A 195 3.71 -14.09 -0.34
CA SER A 195 4.24 -14.54 0.95
C SER A 195 5.72 -14.18 1.08
N LEU A 196 6.06 -13.44 2.13
CA LEU A 196 7.44 -13.10 2.47
C LEU A 196 8.05 -14.08 3.49
N SER A 197 7.45 -15.24 3.72
CA SER A 197 8.11 -16.31 4.48
C SER A 197 9.47 -16.66 3.84
N PRO A 198 10.54 -16.89 4.63
CA PRO A 198 10.55 -17.18 6.07
C PRO A 198 10.84 -15.96 6.97
N LEU A 199 10.57 -14.73 6.52
CA LEU A 199 10.72 -13.55 7.37
C LEU A 199 9.89 -13.69 8.66
N TYR A 200 10.30 -12.99 9.72
CA TYR A 200 9.57 -12.97 10.99
C TYR A 200 9.77 -11.64 11.72
N LYS A 201 8.80 -11.30 12.57
CA LYS A 201 8.77 -10.09 13.41
C LYS A 201 8.95 -8.79 12.62
N LYS A 202 8.16 -8.63 11.55
CA LYS A 202 8.19 -7.45 10.68
C LYS A 202 7.09 -6.46 11.06
N ASN A 203 7.34 -5.17 11.01
CA ASN A 203 6.30 -4.15 11.06
C ASN A 203 5.94 -3.79 9.62
N ILE A 204 4.68 -3.98 9.25
CA ILE A 204 4.19 -3.84 7.88
C ILE A 204 3.02 -2.88 7.86
N TRP A 205 3.12 -1.83 7.03
CA TRP A 205 2.01 -0.97 6.64
C TRP A 205 1.69 -1.24 5.17
N ALA A 206 0.51 -1.83 4.92
CA ALA A 206 0.06 -2.21 3.58
C ALA A 206 -1.37 -1.72 3.27
N HIS A 207 -1.99 -0.96 4.17
CA HIS A 207 -3.31 -0.37 3.97
C HIS A 207 -3.38 0.56 2.75
N THR A 208 -4.58 0.81 2.28
CA THR A 208 -4.92 1.68 1.14
C THR A 208 -4.19 1.27 -0.15
N ASN A 209 -4.20 -0.02 -0.46
CA ASN A 209 -3.80 -0.59 -1.75
C ASN A 209 -5.03 -1.23 -2.42
N LYS A 210 -4.83 -2.18 -3.33
CA LYS A 210 -5.88 -2.99 -3.97
C LYS A 210 -5.68 -4.47 -3.64
N PHE A 211 -5.14 -4.78 -2.47
CA PHE A 211 -4.99 -6.17 -2.02
C PHE A 211 -6.34 -6.77 -1.68
N THR A 212 -6.52 -8.04 -2.05
CA THR A 212 -7.53 -8.92 -1.48
C THR A 212 -7.03 -9.49 -0.15
N PHE A 213 -7.90 -10.17 0.59
CA PHE A 213 -7.47 -10.81 1.84
C PHE A 213 -6.55 -12.03 1.59
N GLU A 214 -6.67 -12.71 0.45
CA GLU A 214 -5.75 -13.77 -0.01
C GLU A 214 -4.30 -13.27 -0.06
N ASP A 215 -4.09 -12.08 -0.62
CA ASP A 215 -2.77 -11.44 -0.69
C ASP A 215 -2.19 -11.16 0.70
N ILE A 216 -3.05 -10.88 1.67
CA ILE A 216 -2.65 -10.41 3.01
C ILE A 216 -2.41 -11.59 3.96
N GLU A 217 -3.26 -12.62 3.92
CA GLU A 217 -3.33 -13.63 4.98
C GLU A 217 -2.02 -14.42 5.16
N HIS A 218 -1.27 -14.62 4.07
CA HIS A 218 0.01 -15.31 4.09
C HIS A 218 1.12 -14.56 4.86
N ASN A 219 0.95 -13.25 5.06
CA ASN A 219 1.92 -12.40 5.75
C ASN A 219 1.52 -12.10 7.21
N LEU A 220 0.34 -12.55 7.67
CA LEU A 220 -0.09 -12.38 9.07
C LEU A 220 0.88 -13.04 10.06
N ALA A 221 1.40 -14.23 9.73
CA ALA A 221 2.27 -14.99 10.62
C ALA A 221 3.67 -14.37 10.79
N ILE A 222 4.12 -13.56 9.84
CA ILE A 222 5.47 -12.99 9.86
C ILE A 222 5.53 -11.62 10.55
N ALA A 223 4.37 -10.98 10.75
CA ALA A 223 4.30 -9.61 11.24
C ALA A 223 4.27 -9.54 12.77
N SER A 224 5.04 -8.61 13.34
CA SER A 224 4.87 -8.14 14.72
C SER A 224 3.81 -7.04 14.82
N TYR A 225 3.67 -6.27 13.76
CA TYR A 225 2.63 -5.27 13.57
C TYR A 225 2.24 -5.28 12.10
N PHE A 226 0.95 -5.35 11.80
CA PHE A 226 0.48 -5.37 10.42
C PHE A 226 -0.76 -4.49 10.26
N GLU A 227 -0.58 -3.30 9.69
CA GLU A 227 -1.68 -2.42 9.32
C GLU A 227 -2.01 -2.60 7.83
N TYR A 228 -2.99 -3.45 7.55
CA TYR A 228 -3.40 -3.79 6.19
C TYR A 228 -4.80 -3.29 5.83
N SER A 229 -5.52 -2.61 6.74
CA SER A 229 -6.89 -2.16 6.50
C SER A 229 -7.00 -0.64 6.69
N PRO A 230 -7.79 0.07 5.87
CA PRO A 230 -8.66 -0.46 4.81
C PRO A 230 -7.90 -0.75 3.52
N GLN A 231 -8.50 -1.50 2.60
CA GLN A 231 -8.07 -1.58 1.20
C GLN A 231 -9.05 -0.81 0.30
N ALA A 232 -8.61 -0.45 -0.90
CA ALA A 232 -9.49 0.09 -1.94
C ALA A 232 -10.50 -0.98 -2.39
N LYS A 233 -11.52 -0.52 -3.10
CA LYS A 233 -12.52 -1.40 -3.73
C LYS A 233 -11.82 -2.26 -4.79
N VAL A 234 -11.96 -3.58 -4.68
CA VAL A 234 -11.44 -4.57 -5.63
C VAL A 234 -12.60 -5.25 -6.37
N GLY A 235 -12.38 -5.90 -7.50
CA GLY A 235 -13.46 -6.56 -8.28
C GLY A 235 -14.12 -5.68 -9.34
N GLN A 236 -15.00 -6.26 -10.16
CA GLN A 236 -15.72 -5.57 -11.23
C GLN A 236 -17.18 -5.30 -10.88
N ILE A 237 -17.70 -4.18 -11.38
CA ILE A 237 -19.10 -3.85 -11.24
C ILE A 237 -19.93 -4.72 -12.20
N GLU A 238 -20.89 -5.43 -11.66
CA GLU A 238 -21.85 -6.26 -12.39
C GLU A 238 -23.27 -5.69 -12.29
N ASN A 239 -24.00 -5.79 -13.40
CA ASN A 239 -25.38 -5.36 -13.48
C ASN A 239 -26.28 -6.59 -13.65
N HIS A 240 -27.15 -6.84 -12.69
CA HIS A 240 -28.09 -7.97 -12.69
C HIS A 240 -29.47 -7.49 -13.13
N PHE A 241 -30.19 -8.25 -13.96
CA PHE A 241 -31.55 -7.91 -14.42
C PHE A 241 -32.50 -9.08 -14.14
N VAL A 242 -33.30 -8.95 -13.08
CA VAL A 242 -34.14 -10.05 -12.55
C VAL A 242 -35.62 -9.76 -12.77
N GLU A 243 -36.38 -10.76 -13.20
CA GLU A 243 -37.84 -10.68 -13.30
C GLU A 243 -38.52 -10.87 -11.93
N ILE A 244 -39.64 -10.19 -11.71
CA ILE A 244 -40.39 -10.28 -10.44
C ILE A 244 -40.82 -11.73 -10.19
N GLY A 245 -40.56 -12.22 -8.97
CA GLY A 245 -40.86 -13.58 -8.54
C GLY A 245 -39.76 -14.61 -8.86
N GLN A 246 -38.71 -14.25 -9.59
CA GLN A 246 -37.55 -15.12 -9.79
C GLN A 246 -36.58 -15.08 -8.62
N THR A 247 -35.68 -16.05 -8.55
CA THR A 247 -34.54 -16.05 -7.62
C THR A 247 -33.28 -15.60 -8.35
N ASP A 248 -32.47 -14.81 -7.67
CA ASP A 248 -31.14 -14.42 -8.13
C ASP A 248 -30.09 -14.66 -7.04
N THR A 249 -28.84 -14.87 -7.44
CA THR A 249 -27.73 -15.12 -6.52
C THR A 249 -26.57 -14.21 -6.86
N LEU A 250 -26.27 -13.28 -5.96
CA LEU A 250 -25.06 -12.46 -6.02
C LEU A 250 -23.90 -13.27 -5.43
N ILE A 251 -22.76 -13.31 -6.11
CA ILE A 251 -21.59 -14.07 -5.68
C ILE A 251 -20.37 -13.17 -5.68
N VAL A 252 -19.56 -13.26 -4.64
CA VAL A 252 -18.23 -12.68 -4.58
C VAL A 252 -17.23 -13.81 -4.46
N SER A 253 -16.44 -14.00 -5.50
CA SER A 253 -15.32 -14.94 -5.48
C SER A 253 -14.04 -14.16 -5.20
N VAL A 254 -13.52 -14.32 -3.99
CA VAL A 254 -12.16 -13.95 -3.62
C VAL A 254 -11.47 -15.21 -3.14
N GLY A 255 -10.18 -15.38 -3.44
CA GLY A 255 -9.44 -16.51 -2.89
C GLY A 255 -9.11 -16.26 -1.42
N GLY A 256 -8.36 -17.19 -0.84
CA GLY A 256 -7.98 -17.21 0.56
C GLY A 256 -8.89 -18.03 1.47
N GLU A 257 -8.35 -18.46 2.60
CA GLU A 257 -8.97 -19.48 3.46
C GLU A 257 -9.72 -18.91 4.67
N HIS A 258 -9.44 -17.65 5.06
CA HIS A 258 -9.98 -17.05 6.29
C HIS A 258 -10.84 -15.80 6.06
N ASN A 259 -11.49 -15.71 4.90
CA ASN A 259 -12.39 -14.62 4.56
C ASN A 259 -13.62 -14.55 5.47
N VAL A 260 -14.06 -13.33 5.84
CA VAL A 260 -15.28 -13.11 6.63
C VAL A 260 -16.22 -12.19 5.89
N TYR A 261 -17.33 -12.73 5.40
CA TYR A 261 -18.24 -12.01 4.53
C TYR A 261 -19.34 -11.28 5.31
N GLN A 262 -19.73 -10.11 4.80
CA GLN A 262 -20.94 -9.40 5.21
C GLN A 262 -21.51 -8.58 4.06
N TRP A 263 -22.73 -8.91 3.65
CA TRP A 263 -23.44 -8.18 2.59
C TRP A 263 -24.17 -6.94 3.08
N TYR A 264 -24.22 -5.95 2.20
CA TYR A 264 -24.94 -4.69 2.36
C TYR A 264 -25.75 -4.40 1.09
N LYS A 265 -26.86 -3.71 1.28
CA LYS A 265 -27.71 -3.17 0.22
C LYS A 265 -27.96 -1.70 0.48
N ASP A 266 -27.59 -0.83 -0.46
CA ASP A 266 -27.72 0.63 -0.35
C ASP A 266 -27.17 1.13 1.00
N GLY A 267 -25.98 0.63 1.37
CA GLY A 267 -25.31 0.93 2.64
C GLY A 267 -25.89 0.24 3.88
N THR A 268 -27.02 -0.44 3.77
CA THR A 268 -27.71 -1.09 4.89
C THR A 268 -27.29 -2.55 5.03
N LEU A 269 -27.03 -2.98 6.26
CA LEU A 269 -26.67 -4.36 6.59
C LEU A 269 -27.77 -5.34 6.13
N VAL A 270 -27.40 -6.37 5.36
CA VAL A 270 -28.29 -7.49 5.07
C VAL A 270 -28.09 -8.54 6.17
N SER A 271 -29.02 -8.59 7.12
CA SER A 271 -28.91 -9.44 8.31
C SER A 271 -28.75 -10.92 7.95
N GLY A 272 -27.72 -11.57 8.50
CA GLY A 272 -27.44 -13.00 8.31
C GLY A 272 -26.80 -13.37 6.97
N ALA A 273 -26.57 -12.40 6.07
CA ALA A 273 -25.89 -12.61 4.81
C ALA A 273 -24.37 -12.56 5.00
N ASN A 274 -23.82 -13.67 5.52
CA ASN A 274 -22.44 -13.78 5.98
C ASN A 274 -21.61 -14.78 5.16
N ASN A 275 -22.05 -15.10 3.94
CA ASN A 275 -21.37 -15.99 3.01
C ASN A 275 -20.83 -15.22 1.81
N ASP A 276 -20.01 -15.89 1.01
CA ASP A 276 -19.53 -15.45 -0.30
C ASP A 276 -20.65 -15.19 -1.31
N SER A 277 -21.88 -15.61 -1.00
CA SER A 277 -23.06 -15.44 -1.83
C SER A 277 -24.26 -14.91 -1.05
N LEU A 278 -25.10 -14.17 -1.75
CA LEU A 278 -26.39 -13.67 -1.27
C LEU A 278 -27.49 -14.09 -2.24
N ILE A 279 -28.39 -14.95 -1.76
CA ILE A 279 -29.56 -15.40 -2.51
C ILE A 279 -30.73 -14.44 -2.24
N ILE A 280 -31.34 -13.93 -3.31
CA ILE A 280 -32.54 -13.09 -3.27
C ILE A 280 -33.68 -13.92 -3.87
N GLU A 281 -34.46 -14.56 -3.01
CA GLU A 281 -35.61 -15.36 -3.43
C GLU A 281 -36.86 -14.50 -3.68
N ASN A 282 -37.71 -14.92 -4.63
CA ASN A 282 -38.98 -14.26 -4.94
C ASN A 282 -38.83 -12.75 -5.17
N PHE A 283 -37.87 -12.38 -6.02
CA PHE A 283 -37.43 -11.01 -6.27
C PHE A 283 -38.60 -10.03 -6.45
N SER A 284 -38.54 -8.89 -5.76
CA SER A 284 -39.57 -7.86 -5.75
C SER A 284 -39.01 -6.47 -6.05
N SER A 285 -39.89 -5.49 -6.29
CA SER A 285 -39.44 -4.12 -6.55
C SER A 285 -38.66 -3.49 -5.39
N THR A 286 -38.89 -3.94 -4.15
CA THR A 286 -38.13 -3.45 -3.00
C THR A 286 -36.71 -4.00 -2.96
N ASP A 287 -36.39 -5.06 -3.71
CA ASP A 287 -35.07 -5.66 -3.81
C ASP A 287 -34.12 -4.90 -4.74
N THR A 288 -34.62 -3.84 -5.40
CA THR A 288 -33.76 -2.96 -6.20
C THR A 288 -32.79 -2.16 -5.34
N GLY A 289 -31.51 -2.08 -5.73
CA GLY A 289 -30.48 -1.35 -4.99
C GLY A 289 -29.05 -1.69 -5.41
N SER A 290 -28.07 -1.02 -4.81
CA SER A 290 -26.65 -1.35 -4.94
C SER A 290 -26.24 -2.33 -3.85
N TYR A 291 -25.73 -3.49 -4.23
CA TYR A 291 -25.24 -4.50 -3.30
C TYR A 291 -23.72 -4.50 -3.25
N TYR A 292 -23.17 -4.77 -2.07
CA TYR A 292 -21.74 -4.98 -1.90
C TYR A 292 -21.44 -5.88 -0.72
N CYS A 293 -20.36 -6.65 -0.84
CA CYS A 293 -19.85 -7.50 0.23
C CYS A 293 -18.59 -6.88 0.83
N LYS A 294 -18.49 -6.93 2.15
CA LYS A 294 -17.25 -6.71 2.90
C LYS A 294 -16.66 -8.05 3.24
N ILE A 295 -15.34 -8.12 3.17
CA ILE A 295 -14.55 -9.32 3.38
C ILE A 295 -13.46 -9.00 4.40
#